data_AF-A0A135VVZ6-F1
#
_entry.id   AF-A0A135VVZ6-F1
#
_cell.length_a   1.000
_cell.length_b   1.000
_cell.length_c   1.000
_cell.angle_alpha   90.00
_cell.angle_beta   90.00
_cell.angle_gamma   90.00
#
_symmetry.space_group_name_H-M   'P 1'
#
loop_
_entity.id
_entity.type
_entity.pdbx_description
1 polymer ?
#
loop_
_entity_poly.entity_id
_entity_poly.type
_entity_poly.pdbx_seq_one_letter_code
_entity_poly.pdbx_strand_id
1 'polypeptide(L)'
;MYVKIRTDGAVGIGRGTDGAAEITLGYGEAHMIAAALEKLAQTARSYKQTYHKTTDVGGGNKIDFERAEDGTISISGDRQTYICTEAEVRELAEKLKHLPPVEVAPASDYVKKMAPKQGYCLAVMNGGQTIDLKLSEAALVKTAVQGSLDSRFYDEMIVIGSRKLTVNRSSDLKWKLTDESTTVKFTAYEVEALIAGLHNGILDVIMDMVKSLGSDDLADIRVKSQIQRIEQDSDKILGEYKNAKTIVRNLSKSAKKIIGTHEDADSRTNQFIEICRYVQSKVDPSFQESLLNLLSVTFTSSEVPL
;
A
#
# COMPACT_ATOMS: atom_id res chain seq x y z
N MET A 1 23.62 -21.01 -14.73
CA MET A 1 22.32 -20.29 -14.65
C MET A 1 22.31 -19.45 -13.37
N TYR A 2 21.66 -18.29 -13.38
CA TYR A 2 21.51 -17.45 -12.18
C TYR A 2 20.02 -17.24 -11.85
N VAL A 3 19.77 -16.94 -10.58
CA VAL A 3 18.47 -16.55 -10.03
C VAL A 3 18.68 -15.27 -9.24
N LYS A 4 17.83 -14.26 -9.46
CA LYS A 4 17.86 -13.02 -8.67
C LYS A 4 16.46 -12.53 -8.35
N ILE A 5 16.33 -11.81 -7.24
CA ILE A 5 15.15 -11.00 -6.95
C ILE A 5 15.35 -9.66 -7.66
N ARG A 6 14.43 -9.34 -8.56
CA ARG A 6 14.46 -8.11 -9.35
C ARG A 6 13.93 -6.95 -8.51
N THR A 7 14.30 -5.73 -8.91
CA THR A 7 13.79 -4.48 -8.29
C THR A 7 12.28 -4.33 -8.39
N ASP A 8 11.63 -5.10 -9.28
CA ASP A 8 10.20 -5.10 -9.47
C ASP A 8 9.48 -6.23 -8.72
N GLY A 9 10.19 -6.90 -7.80
CA GLY A 9 9.68 -7.96 -6.93
C GLY A 9 9.63 -9.35 -7.56
N ALA A 10 9.79 -9.46 -8.88
CA ALA A 10 9.81 -10.75 -9.55
C ALA A 10 11.13 -11.51 -9.30
N VAL A 11 11.07 -12.83 -9.33
CA VAL A 11 12.23 -13.71 -9.43
C VAL A 11 12.60 -13.84 -10.91
N GLY A 12 13.81 -13.45 -11.27
CA GLY A 12 14.37 -13.59 -12.61
C GLY A 12 15.28 -14.81 -12.72
N ILE A 13 15.07 -15.63 -13.75
CA ILE A 13 15.95 -16.73 -14.16
C ILE A 13 16.69 -16.30 -15.44
N GLY A 14 18.01 -16.29 -15.38
CA GLY A 14 18.85 -15.90 -16.50
C GLY A 14 20.05 -16.82 -16.74
N ARG A 15 20.70 -16.61 -17.89
CA ARG A 15 21.89 -17.34 -18.32
C ARG A 15 23.04 -16.37 -18.58
N GLY A 16 24.24 -16.75 -18.15
CA GLY A 16 25.42 -15.89 -18.25
C GLY A 16 25.47 -14.88 -17.10
N THR A 17 25.63 -13.61 -17.43
CA THR A 17 25.69 -12.48 -16.49
C THR A 17 24.33 -11.84 -16.27
N ASP A 18 24.14 -11.26 -15.09
CA ASP A 18 22.92 -10.53 -14.74
C ASP A 18 22.52 -9.49 -15.80
N GLY A 19 21.29 -9.61 -16.30
CA GLY A 19 20.76 -8.75 -17.35
C GLY A 19 19.24 -8.57 -17.30
N ALA A 20 18.67 -8.05 -18.39
CA ALA A 20 17.22 -7.84 -18.55
C ALA A 20 16.51 -8.98 -19.32
N ALA A 21 17.28 -9.82 -20.02
CA ALA A 21 16.77 -11.00 -20.73
C ALA A 21 16.61 -12.16 -19.73
N GLU A 22 15.44 -12.22 -19.09
CA GLU A 22 15.16 -13.16 -18.00
C GLU A 22 13.79 -13.81 -18.21
N ILE A 23 13.66 -15.06 -17.77
CA ILE A 23 12.36 -15.68 -17.52
C ILE A 23 11.95 -15.24 -16.12
N THR A 24 10.85 -14.53 -15.99
CA THR A 24 10.40 -13.96 -14.71
C THR A 24 9.21 -14.72 -14.15
N LEU A 25 9.18 -14.88 -12.84
CA LEU A 25 8.07 -15.47 -12.10
C LEU A 25 7.90 -14.76 -10.74
N GLY A 26 6.75 -14.89 -10.10
CA GLY A 26 6.51 -14.41 -8.75
C GLY A 26 7.26 -15.25 -7.71
N TYR A 27 7.66 -14.63 -6.60
CA TYR A 27 8.40 -15.32 -5.53
C TYR A 27 7.68 -16.58 -5.00
N GLY A 28 6.35 -16.52 -4.83
CA GLY A 28 5.56 -17.67 -4.39
C GLY A 28 5.50 -18.84 -5.39
N GLU A 29 5.80 -18.58 -6.66
CA GLU A 29 5.81 -19.60 -7.72
C GLU A 29 7.13 -20.39 -7.75
N ALA A 30 8.21 -19.83 -7.18
CA ALA A 30 9.56 -20.37 -7.27
C ALA A 30 9.67 -21.80 -6.74
N HIS A 31 8.96 -22.12 -5.66
CA HIS A 31 8.95 -23.48 -5.07
C HIS A 31 8.29 -24.50 -6.00
N MET A 32 7.20 -24.11 -6.70
CA MET A 32 6.53 -24.99 -7.66
C MET A 32 7.40 -25.22 -8.89
N ILE A 33 8.11 -24.18 -9.34
CA ILE A 33 9.07 -24.29 -10.45
C ILE A 33 10.27 -25.15 -10.08
N ALA A 34 10.81 -25.00 -8.86
CA ALA A 34 11.88 -25.85 -8.35
C ALA A 34 11.49 -27.34 -8.42
N ALA A 35 10.29 -27.69 -7.95
CA ALA A 35 9.79 -29.07 -8.01
C ALA A 35 9.62 -29.58 -9.45
N ALA A 36 9.15 -28.73 -10.38
CA ALA A 36 9.03 -29.08 -11.79
C ALA A 36 10.41 -29.36 -12.42
N LEU A 37 11.42 -28.55 -12.08
CA LEU A 37 12.79 -28.73 -12.55
C LEU A 37 13.45 -30.00 -11.97
N GLU A 38 13.25 -30.30 -10.68
CA GLU A 38 13.72 -31.56 -10.07
C GLU A 38 13.14 -32.77 -10.81
N LYS A 39 11.82 -32.75 -11.09
CA LYS A 39 11.15 -33.82 -11.85
C LYS A 39 11.69 -33.95 -13.28
N LEU A 40 11.91 -32.82 -13.96
CA LEU A 40 12.50 -32.79 -15.30
C LEU A 40 13.90 -33.43 -15.31
N ALA A 41 14.74 -33.11 -14.32
CA ALA A 41 16.09 -33.65 -14.19
C ALA A 41 16.15 -35.14 -13.79
N GLN A 42 15.08 -35.69 -13.22
CA GLN A 42 14.96 -37.12 -12.88
C GLN A 42 14.34 -37.94 -14.02
N THR A 43 13.63 -37.31 -14.95
CA THR A 43 12.89 -38.01 -16.00
C THR A 43 13.82 -38.42 -17.13
N ALA A 44 14.03 -39.72 -17.34
CA ALA A 44 14.95 -40.25 -18.37
C ALA A 44 14.34 -40.30 -19.79
N ARG A 45 13.05 -40.01 -19.94
CA ARG A 45 12.31 -40.05 -21.21
C ARG A 45 11.97 -38.64 -21.67
N SER A 46 11.51 -38.49 -22.92
CA SER A 46 10.92 -37.25 -23.41
C SER A 46 9.82 -36.78 -22.47
N TYR A 47 9.90 -35.53 -22.02
CA TYR A 47 8.96 -34.98 -21.06
C TYR A 47 8.72 -33.50 -21.36
N LYS A 48 7.47 -33.08 -21.29
CA LYS A 48 7.09 -31.68 -21.42
C LYS A 48 6.12 -31.29 -20.32
N GLN A 49 6.41 -30.19 -19.66
CA GLN A 49 5.54 -29.58 -18.66
C GLN A 49 5.44 -28.09 -18.93
N THR A 50 4.21 -27.58 -19.02
CA THR A 50 3.93 -26.15 -19.09
C THR A 50 3.45 -25.69 -17.73
N TYR A 51 4.13 -24.71 -17.15
CA TYR A 51 3.65 -23.97 -16.00
C TYR A 51 2.94 -22.71 -16.46
N HIS A 52 1.70 -22.53 -16.02
CA HIS A 52 0.99 -21.26 -16.19
C HIS A 52 1.23 -20.39 -14.98
N LYS A 53 1.80 -19.20 -15.21
CA LYS A 53 2.06 -18.24 -14.16
C LYS A 53 0.73 -17.75 -13.58
N THR A 54 0.63 -17.73 -12.27
CA THR A 54 -0.40 -17.01 -11.53
C THR A 54 -0.09 -15.53 -11.46
N THR A 55 1.18 -15.15 -11.66
CA THR A 55 1.62 -13.75 -11.71
C THR A 55 1.72 -13.19 -13.13
N ASP A 56 1.61 -11.87 -13.28
CA ASP A 56 1.67 -11.19 -14.59
C ASP A 56 3.05 -10.57 -14.87
N VAL A 57 4.11 -11.23 -14.38
CA VAL A 57 5.48 -10.73 -14.55
C VAL A 57 6.13 -11.31 -15.80
N GLY A 58 6.72 -10.41 -16.58
CA GLY A 58 7.47 -10.74 -17.80
C GLY A 58 6.68 -10.47 -19.08
N GLY A 59 7.15 -11.08 -20.17
CA GLY A 59 6.57 -10.94 -21.50
C GLY A 59 5.58 -12.05 -21.87
N GLY A 60 5.39 -13.06 -21.02
CA GLY A 60 4.46 -14.16 -21.22
C GLY A 60 3.94 -14.77 -19.92
N ASN A 61 2.82 -15.48 -20.02
CA ASN A 61 2.09 -16.08 -18.89
C ASN A 61 2.41 -17.56 -18.66
N LYS A 62 3.44 -18.09 -19.30
CA LYS A 62 3.82 -19.50 -19.20
C LYS A 62 5.32 -19.71 -19.22
N ILE A 63 5.74 -20.81 -18.60
CA ILE A 63 7.10 -21.34 -18.67
C ILE A 63 7.02 -22.80 -19.09
N ASP A 64 7.65 -23.13 -20.21
CA ASP A 64 7.71 -24.47 -20.78
C ASP A 64 9.03 -25.13 -20.36
N PHE A 65 8.94 -26.34 -19.81
CA PHE A 65 10.05 -27.22 -19.44
C PHE A 65 10.00 -28.44 -20.34
N GLU A 66 11.05 -28.67 -21.13
CA GLU A 66 11.05 -29.74 -22.12
C GLU A 66 12.36 -30.52 -22.10
N ARG A 67 12.27 -31.83 -22.02
CA ARG A 67 13.37 -32.78 -22.27
C ARG A 67 13.07 -33.50 -23.58
N ALA A 68 13.93 -33.33 -24.56
CA ALA A 68 13.86 -34.01 -25.83
C ALA A 68 14.39 -35.46 -25.74
N GLU A 69 14.14 -36.26 -26.78
CA GLU A 69 14.56 -37.67 -26.84
C GLU A 69 16.08 -37.85 -26.84
N ASP A 70 16.81 -36.87 -27.38
CA ASP A 70 18.28 -36.82 -27.39
C ASP A 70 18.88 -36.44 -26.02
N GLY A 71 18.03 -36.19 -25.02
CA GLY A 71 18.44 -35.78 -23.67
C GLY A 71 18.63 -34.27 -23.50
N THR A 72 18.45 -33.47 -24.55
CA THR A 72 18.52 -32.00 -24.47
C THR A 72 17.40 -31.47 -23.57
N ILE A 73 17.74 -30.62 -22.61
CA ILE A 73 16.75 -29.94 -21.75
C ILE A 73 16.65 -28.48 -22.14
N SER A 74 15.43 -27.98 -22.28
CA SER A 74 15.15 -26.57 -22.54
C SER A 74 14.14 -26.00 -21.55
N ILE A 75 14.37 -24.74 -21.16
CA ILE A 75 13.47 -23.94 -20.33
C ILE A 75 13.11 -22.70 -21.15
N SER A 76 11.83 -22.49 -21.43
CA SER A 76 11.36 -21.39 -22.29
C SER A 76 10.26 -20.57 -21.63
N GLY A 77 10.39 -19.26 -21.64
CA GLY A 77 9.42 -18.32 -21.07
C GLY A 77 9.83 -16.89 -21.40
N ASP A 78 8.90 -15.93 -21.40
CA ASP A 78 9.22 -14.51 -21.62
C ASP A 78 10.09 -14.20 -22.85
N ARG A 79 9.87 -14.96 -23.94
CA ARG A 79 10.64 -14.90 -25.20
C ARG A 79 12.12 -15.28 -25.06
N GLN A 80 12.48 -15.92 -23.95
CA GLN A 80 13.78 -16.53 -23.71
C GLN A 80 13.66 -18.05 -23.81
N THR A 81 14.71 -18.68 -24.33
CA THR A 81 14.87 -20.14 -24.32
C THR A 81 16.30 -20.46 -23.89
N TYR A 82 16.43 -21.24 -22.83
CA TYR A 82 17.72 -21.69 -22.31
C TYR A 82 17.86 -23.18 -22.51
N ILE A 83 18.88 -23.58 -23.28
CA ILE A 83 19.32 -24.98 -23.36
C ILE A 83 20.20 -25.25 -22.15
N CYS A 84 19.88 -26.29 -21.39
CA CYS A 84 20.47 -26.59 -20.10
C CYS A 84 20.97 -28.03 -20.03
N THR A 85 22.04 -28.25 -19.26
CA THR A 85 22.44 -29.59 -18.83
C THR A 85 21.62 -30.05 -17.61
N GLU A 86 21.58 -31.36 -17.32
CA GLU A 86 20.94 -31.87 -16.10
C GLU A 86 21.50 -31.24 -14.82
N ALA A 87 22.82 -31.02 -14.76
CA ALA A 87 23.48 -30.39 -13.63
C ALA A 87 23.00 -28.94 -13.43
N GLU A 88 22.89 -28.17 -14.52
CA GLU A 88 22.37 -26.79 -14.47
C GLU A 88 20.90 -26.74 -14.03
N VAL A 89 20.09 -27.71 -14.44
CA VAL A 89 18.67 -27.80 -14.04
C VAL A 89 18.54 -28.11 -12.55
N ARG A 90 19.35 -29.05 -12.02
CA ARG A 90 19.38 -29.35 -10.58
C ARG A 90 19.88 -28.16 -9.76
N GLU A 91 20.93 -27.49 -10.21
CA GLU A 91 21.44 -26.28 -9.56
C GLU A 91 20.39 -25.16 -9.56
N LEU A 92 19.66 -24.97 -10.67
CA LEU A 92 18.59 -23.99 -10.76
C LEU A 92 17.43 -24.33 -9.80
N ALA A 93 17.04 -25.61 -9.72
CA ALA A 93 16.01 -26.06 -8.80
C ALA A 93 16.40 -25.80 -7.34
N GLU A 94 17.63 -26.14 -6.96
CA GLU A 94 18.17 -25.88 -5.62
C GLU A 94 18.21 -24.37 -5.31
N LYS A 95 18.64 -23.52 -6.26
CA LYS A 95 18.60 -22.05 -6.09
C LYS A 95 17.19 -21.51 -5.88
N LEU A 96 16.19 -22.03 -6.59
CA LEU A 96 14.80 -21.59 -6.46
C LEU A 96 14.15 -22.08 -5.17
N LYS A 97 14.52 -23.28 -4.70
CA LYS A 97 14.08 -23.87 -3.43
C LYS A 97 14.65 -23.17 -2.21
N HIS A 98 15.88 -22.65 -2.34
CA HIS A 98 16.60 -21.94 -1.30
C HIS A 98 16.70 -20.44 -1.56
N LEU A 99 15.67 -19.86 -2.20
CA LEU A 99 15.59 -18.41 -2.35
C LEU A 99 15.65 -17.73 -0.98
N PRO A 100 16.46 -16.67 -0.83
CA PRO A 100 16.47 -15.91 0.41
C PRO A 100 15.10 -15.25 0.60
N PRO A 101 14.57 -15.21 1.84
CA PRO A 101 13.31 -14.54 2.11
C PRO A 101 13.37 -13.08 1.64
N VAL A 102 12.26 -12.59 1.10
CA VAL A 102 12.15 -11.16 0.78
C VAL A 102 12.14 -10.40 2.10
N GLU A 103 13.20 -9.62 2.34
CA GLU A 103 13.26 -8.72 3.48
C GLU A 103 12.42 -7.47 3.21
N VAL A 104 11.40 -7.27 4.03
CA VAL A 104 10.53 -6.09 3.97
C VAL A 104 10.93 -5.18 5.13
N ALA A 105 11.20 -3.91 4.82
CA ALA A 105 11.48 -2.92 5.85
C ALA A 105 10.29 -2.79 6.84
N PRO A 106 10.53 -2.38 8.09
CA PRO A 106 9.45 -2.09 9.03
C PRO A 106 8.45 -1.05 8.47
N ALA A 107 7.20 -1.13 8.90
CA ALA A 107 6.13 -0.21 8.48
C ALA A 107 6.49 1.28 8.65
N SER A 108 7.27 1.60 9.69
CA SER A 108 7.77 2.96 9.98
C SER A 108 8.76 3.51 8.95
N ASP A 109 9.33 2.66 8.10
CA ASP A 109 10.24 3.10 7.04
C ASP A 109 9.48 3.54 5.79
N TYR A 110 8.27 3.02 5.58
CA TYR A 110 7.38 3.43 4.48
C TYR A 110 6.51 4.62 4.82
N VAL A 111 6.17 4.83 6.09
CA VAL A 111 5.38 5.99 6.53
C VAL A 111 5.97 6.56 7.81
N LYS A 112 6.35 7.83 7.77
CA LYS A 112 6.92 8.56 8.91
C LYS A 112 6.03 9.70 9.33
N LYS A 113 5.80 9.82 10.65
CA LYS A 113 5.24 11.04 11.24
C LYS A 113 6.26 12.17 11.17
N MET A 114 5.78 13.34 10.75
CA MET A 114 6.55 14.57 10.66
C MET A 114 5.91 15.66 11.51
N ALA A 115 6.67 16.70 11.85
CA ALA A 115 6.13 17.86 12.55
C ALA A 115 5.02 18.50 11.70
N PRO A 116 3.81 18.73 12.26
CA PRO A 116 2.70 19.26 11.49
C PRO A 116 3.00 20.62 10.88
N LYS A 117 2.77 20.77 9.57
CA LYS A 117 2.85 22.04 8.86
C LYS A 117 1.72 22.15 7.85
N GLN A 118 0.85 23.14 7.99
CA GLN A 118 -0.30 23.34 7.08
C GLN A 118 -1.18 22.09 6.90
N GLY A 119 -1.32 21.29 7.96
CA GLY A 119 -2.09 20.03 7.96
C GLY A 119 -1.33 18.80 7.44
N TYR A 120 -0.14 18.96 6.84
CA TYR A 120 0.74 17.85 6.50
C TYR A 120 1.42 17.31 7.75
N CYS A 121 1.36 15.99 7.95
CA CYS A 121 1.84 15.36 9.18
C CYS A 121 2.40 13.94 8.97
N LEU A 122 2.28 13.38 7.77
CA LEU A 122 2.80 12.06 7.42
C LEU A 122 3.56 12.13 6.11
N ALA A 123 4.68 11.42 6.00
CA ALA A 123 5.47 11.27 4.79
C ALA A 123 5.47 9.81 4.35
N VAL A 124 4.95 9.52 3.16
CA VAL A 124 5.02 8.20 2.53
C VAL A 124 6.30 8.12 1.72
N MET A 125 7.13 7.11 1.96
CA MET A 125 8.47 7.02 1.41
C MET A 125 8.79 5.63 0.85
N ASN A 126 9.47 5.58 -0.29
CA ASN A 126 10.18 4.39 -0.75
C ASN A 126 11.19 4.77 -1.84
N GLY A 127 12.30 4.05 -1.94
CA GLY A 127 13.27 4.21 -3.02
C GLY A 127 13.82 5.63 -3.21
N GLY A 128 13.95 6.40 -2.11
CA GLY A 128 14.40 7.80 -2.13
C GLY A 128 13.35 8.81 -2.62
N GLN A 129 12.12 8.38 -2.87
CA GLN A 129 10.99 9.25 -3.17
C GLN A 129 10.11 9.44 -1.94
N THR A 130 9.51 10.62 -1.81
CA THR A 130 8.67 10.98 -0.67
C THR A 130 7.46 11.77 -1.12
N ILE A 131 6.28 11.44 -0.59
CA ILE A 131 5.05 12.23 -0.72
C ILE A 131 4.55 12.58 0.67
N ASP A 132 4.48 13.87 0.97
CA ASP A 132 3.89 14.37 2.21
C ASP A 132 2.37 14.38 2.09
N LEU A 133 1.69 13.90 3.12
CA LEU A 133 0.25 13.76 3.21
C LEU A 133 -0.31 14.52 4.41
N LYS A 134 -1.48 15.14 4.19
CA LYS A 134 -2.36 15.52 5.28
C LYS A 134 -2.94 14.29 5.97
N LEU A 135 -3.40 14.45 7.21
CA LEU A 135 -3.97 13.34 7.96
C LEU A 135 -5.17 12.70 7.24
N SER A 136 -6.06 13.52 6.66
CA SER A 136 -7.21 13.04 5.89
C SER A 136 -6.79 12.38 4.57
N GLU A 137 -5.73 12.87 3.92
CA GLU A 137 -5.18 12.26 2.71
C GLU A 137 -4.63 10.87 3.00
N ALA A 138 -3.88 10.70 4.09
CA ALA A 138 -3.37 9.40 4.52
C ALA A 138 -4.50 8.40 4.80
N ALA A 139 -5.61 8.84 5.40
CA ALA A 139 -6.78 8.00 5.62
C ALA A 139 -7.42 7.51 4.31
N LEU A 140 -7.55 8.41 3.32
CA LEU A 140 -8.09 8.06 2.00
C LEU A 140 -7.13 7.19 1.20
N VAL A 141 -5.82 7.49 1.21
CA VAL A 141 -4.78 6.66 0.58
C VAL A 141 -4.75 5.27 1.19
N LYS A 142 -4.82 5.14 2.53
CA LYS A 142 -4.90 3.83 3.18
C LYS A 142 -6.11 3.03 2.67
N THR A 143 -7.27 3.68 2.59
CA THR A 143 -8.51 3.06 2.12
C THR A 143 -8.35 2.57 0.68
N ALA A 144 -7.79 3.41 -0.19
CA ALA A 144 -7.55 3.08 -1.60
C ALA A 144 -6.56 1.92 -1.77
N VAL A 145 -5.42 1.96 -1.07
CA VAL A 145 -4.41 0.89 -1.11
C VAL A 145 -5.02 -0.42 -0.59
N GLN A 146 -5.75 -0.39 0.52
CA GLN A 146 -6.40 -1.56 1.08
C GLN A 146 -7.48 -2.12 0.13
N GLY A 147 -8.28 -1.25 -0.50
CA GLY A 147 -9.26 -1.65 -1.51
C GLY A 147 -8.65 -2.20 -2.80
N SER A 148 -7.40 -1.86 -3.10
CA SER A 148 -6.70 -2.36 -4.29
C SER A 148 -6.21 -3.81 -4.17
N LEU A 149 -6.15 -4.37 -2.95
CA LEU A 149 -5.59 -5.71 -2.70
C LEU A 149 -6.37 -6.82 -3.42
N ASP A 150 -7.69 -6.66 -3.54
CA ASP A 150 -8.57 -7.66 -4.17
C ASP A 150 -8.68 -7.50 -5.69
N SER A 151 -8.13 -6.42 -6.27
CA SER A 151 -8.20 -6.15 -7.71
C SER A 151 -6.86 -6.33 -8.39
N ARG A 152 -6.81 -7.04 -9.52
CA ARG A 152 -5.56 -7.20 -10.31
C ARG A 152 -5.06 -5.88 -10.93
N PHE A 153 -6.00 -5.06 -11.38
CA PHE A 153 -5.74 -3.71 -11.88
C PHE A 153 -6.56 -2.74 -11.06
N TYR A 154 -5.92 -1.70 -10.55
CA TYR A 154 -6.57 -0.70 -9.72
C TYR A 154 -6.06 0.67 -10.10
N ASP A 155 -6.96 1.62 -10.25
CA ASP A 155 -6.61 3.01 -10.51
C ASP A 155 -7.66 3.90 -9.84
N GLU A 156 -7.34 4.39 -8.66
CA GLU A 156 -8.19 5.32 -7.93
C GLU A 156 -7.52 6.69 -7.88
N MET A 157 -8.26 7.70 -8.34
CA MET A 157 -7.88 9.10 -8.21
C MET A 157 -8.62 9.72 -7.04
N ILE A 158 -7.87 10.10 -6.02
CA ILE A 158 -8.34 10.85 -4.86
C ILE A 158 -8.15 12.34 -5.18
N VAL A 159 -9.25 13.07 -5.30
CA VAL A 159 -9.25 14.51 -5.57
C VAL A 159 -9.71 15.25 -4.32
N ILE A 160 -8.86 16.13 -3.80
CA ILE A 160 -9.15 16.98 -2.64
C ILE A 160 -8.80 18.41 -3.04
N GLY A 161 -9.82 19.16 -3.47
CA GLY A 161 -9.62 20.50 -4.00
C GLY A 161 -8.79 20.50 -5.27
N SER A 162 -7.69 21.25 -5.27
CA SER A 162 -6.71 21.24 -6.37
C SER A 162 -5.75 20.05 -6.32
N ARG A 163 -5.60 19.38 -5.17
CA ARG A 163 -4.62 18.29 -5.02
C ARG A 163 -5.18 16.99 -5.57
N LYS A 164 -4.35 16.27 -6.33
CA LYS A 164 -4.66 14.96 -6.89
C LYS A 164 -3.65 13.93 -6.41
N LEU A 165 -4.15 12.84 -5.84
CA LEU A 165 -3.37 11.67 -5.48
C LEU A 165 -3.91 10.48 -6.26
N THR A 166 -3.03 9.67 -6.82
CA THR A 166 -3.42 8.46 -7.56
C THR A 166 -2.80 7.25 -6.89
N VAL A 167 -3.65 6.31 -6.47
CA VAL A 167 -3.26 4.97 -6.04
C VAL A 167 -3.50 4.04 -7.20
N ASN A 168 -2.42 3.47 -7.73
CA ASN A 168 -2.50 2.57 -8.87
C ASN A 168 -1.82 1.25 -8.56
N ARG A 169 -2.48 0.16 -8.94
CA ARG A 169 -1.93 -1.18 -8.99
C ARG A 169 -1.87 -1.59 -10.46
N SER A 170 -0.66 -1.66 -11.01
CA SER A 170 -0.43 -1.99 -12.42
C SER A 170 -0.30 -3.49 -12.67
N SER A 171 0.00 -4.28 -11.63
CA SER A 171 0.00 -5.73 -11.67
C SER A 171 -0.21 -6.31 -10.29
N ASP A 172 -0.27 -7.63 -10.20
CA ASP A 172 -0.33 -8.36 -8.95
C ASP A 172 0.85 -8.06 -8.00
N LEU A 173 1.98 -7.58 -8.53
CA LEU A 173 3.21 -7.27 -7.77
C LEU A 173 3.54 -5.79 -7.63
N LYS A 174 2.81 -4.86 -8.27
CA LYS A 174 3.26 -3.46 -8.42
C LYS A 174 2.19 -2.45 -8.04
N TRP A 175 2.52 -1.63 -7.05
CA TRP A 175 1.74 -0.48 -6.60
C TRP A 175 2.52 0.81 -6.79
N LYS A 176 1.80 1.90 -6.98
CA LYS A 176 2.35 3.25 -6.95
C LYS A 176 1.36 4.22 -6.32
N LEU A 177 1.90 5.13 -5.52
CA LEU A 177 1.24 6.35 -5.08
C LEU A 177 1.86 7.51 -5.85
N THR A 178 1.05 8.30 -6.52
CA THR A 178 1.50 9.44 -7.33
C THR A 178 0.81 10.70 -6.87
N ASP A 179 1.58 11.77 -6.67
CA ASP A 179 1.05 13.15 -6.62
C ASP A 179 1.42 13.90 -7.91
N GLU A 180 1.20 15.22 -7.97
CA GLU A 180 1.49 15.99 -9.20
C GLU A 180 2.97 15.99 -9.62
N SER A 181 3.89 15.76 -8.68
CA SER A 181 5.33 15.91 -8.89
C SER A 181 6.16 14.63 -8.68
N THR A 182 5.62 13.65 -7.95
CA THR A 182 6.38 12.53 -7.42
C THR A 182 5.59 11.24 -7.49
N THR A 183 6.31 10.13 -7.73
CA THR A 183 5.75 8.78 -7.69
C THR A 183 6.55 7.92 -6.73
N VAL A 184 5.91 7.41 -5.69
CA VAL A 184 6.46 6.41 -4.78
C VAL A 184 5.94 5.04 -5.21
N LYS A 185 6.83 4.06 -5.36
CA LYS A 185 6.50 2.71 -5.85
C LYS A 185 6.65 1.68 -4.74
N PHE A 186 5.82 0.66 -4.78
CA PHE A 186 5.82 -0.44 -3.81
C PHE A 186 5.61 -1.77 -4.53
N THR A 187 6.19 -2.82 -3.97
CA THR A 187 6.00 -4.20 -4.41
C THR A 187 4.89 -4.88 -3.60
N ALA A 188 4.44 -6.07 -4.03
CA ALA A 188 3.51 -6.90 -3.26
C ALA A 188 4.02 -7.24 -1.85
N TYR A 189 5.33 -7.27 -1.63
CA TYR A 189 5.91 -7.59 -0.33
C TYR A 189 5.86 -6.39 0.62
N GLU A 190 5.83 -5.18 0.07
CA GLU A 190 5.88 -3.93 0.84
C GLU A 190 4.47 -3.37 1.11
N VAL A 191 3.45 -3.76 0.34
CA VAL A 191 2.12 -3.14 0.39
C VAL A 191 1.43 -3.33 1.75
N GLU A 192 1.60 -4.48 2.40
CA GLU A 192 1.06 -4.71 3.75
C GLU A 192 1.74 -3.82 4.79
N ALA A 193 3.06 -3.68 4.69
CA ALA A 193 3.84 -2.80 5.56
C ALA A 193 3.50 -1.32 5.32
N LEU A 194 3.19 -0.92 4.07
CA LEU A 194 2.66 0.40 3.74
C LEU A 194 1.29 0.63 4.40
N ILE A 195 0.36 -0.32 4.31
CA ILE A 195 -0.98 -0.21 4.93
C ILE A 195 -0.83 -0.07 6.45
N ALA A 196 0.01 -0.90 7.07
CA ALA A 196 0.32 -0.81 8.49
C ALA A 196 0.97 0.54 8.84
N GLY A 197 1.89 1.03 8.01
CA GLY A 197 2.56 2.31 8.20
C GLY A 197 1.58 3.48 8.15
N LEU A 198 0.66 3.49 7.18
CA LEU A 198 -0.39 4.49 7.08
C LEU A 198 -1.31 4.44 8.30
N HIS A 199 -1.70 3.24 8.75
CA HIS A 199 -2.54 3.09 9.94
C HIS A 199 -1.84 3.61 11.20
N ASN A 200 -0.61 3.16 11.45
CA ASN A 200 0.18 3.55 12.62
C ASN A 200 0.50 5.05 12.60
N GLY A 201 0.78 5.62 11.43
CA GLY A 201 0.98 7.07 11.28
C GLY A 201 -0.26 7.87 11.67
N ILE A 202 -1.45 7.46 11.19
CA ILE A 202 -2.71 8.11 11.57
C ILE A 202 -2.96 7.96 13.07
N LEU A 203 -2.74 6.75 13.61
CA LEU A 203 -2.87 6.45 15.03
C LEU A 203 -1.98 7.35 15.87
N ASP A 204 -0.69 7.45 15.54
CA ASP A 204 0.27 8.25 16.28
C ASP A 204 -0.13 9.73 16.33
N VAL A 205 -0.60 10.28 15.21
CA VAL A 205 -1.06 11.68 15.15
C VAL A 205 -2.32 11.88 16.00
N ILE A 206 -3.31 10.98 15.90
CA ILE A 206 -4.52 11.03 16.72
C ILE A 206 -4.19 10.91 18.20
N MET A 207 -3.27 10.01 18.55
CA MET A 207 -2.89 9.79 19.94
C MET A 207 -2.09 10.97 20.52
N ASP A 208 -1.27 11.65 19.73
CA ASP A 208 -0.64 12.90 20.15
C ASP A 208 -1.71 13.97 20.45
N MET A 209 -2.73 14.09 19.60
CA MET A 209 -3.86 14.98 19.84
C MET A 209 -4.59 14.61 21.14
N VAL A 210 -4.97 13.33 21.32
CA VAL A 210 -5.65 12.86 22.56
C VAL A 210 -4.81 13.14 23.80
N LYS A 211 -3.50 12.87 23.76
CA LYS A 211 -2.58 13.17 24.88
C LYS A 211 -2.51 14.66 25.18
N SER A 212 -2.55 15.52 24.16
CA SER A 212 -2.52 16.98 24.34
C SER A 212 -3.76 17.54 25.07
N LEU A 213 -4.89 16.84 24.97
CA LEU A 213 -6.11 17.19 25.72
C LEU A 213 -5.97 16.96 27.23
N GLY A 214 -4.97 16.19 27.65
CA GLY A 214 -4.70 15.90 29.05
C GLY A 214 -5.70 14.91 29.67
N SER A 215 -5.45 14.61 30.93
CA SER A 215 -6.31 13.76 31.78
C SER A 215 -6.65 14.44 33.11
N ASP A 216 -6.49 15.77 33.16
CA ASP A 216 -6.81 16.60 34.32
C ASP A 216 -8.29 17.01 34.32
N ASP A 217 -8.70 17.74 35.36
CA ASP A 217 -10.08 18.21 35.53
C ASP A 217 -10.58 19.10 34.38
N LEU A 218 -9.68 19.60 33.53
CA LEU A 218 -10.00 20.43 32.36
C LEU A 218 -10.04 19.63 31.05
N ALA A 219 -9.69 18.35 31.06
CA ALA A 219 -9.67 17.51 29.85
C ALA A 219 -11.05 17.46 29.17
N ASP A 220 -12.12 17.32 29.95
CA ASP A 220 -13.49 17.34 29.45
C ASP A 220 -13.86 18.64 28.74
N ILE A 221 -13.34 19.78 29.22
CA ILE A 221 -13.56 21.09 28.61
C ILE A 221 -12.82 21.17 27.28
N ARG A 222 -11.56 20.71 27.22
CA ARG A 222 -10.77 20.70 25.97
C ARG A 222 -11.40 19.78 24.92
N VAL A 223 -11.85 18.59 25.32
CA VAL A 223 -12.59 17.67 24.44
C VAL A 223 -13.85 18.34 23.87
N LYS A 224 -14.68 18.94 24.74
CA LYS A 224 -15.89 19.66 24.30
C LYS A 224 -15.56 20.81 23.35
N SER A 225 -14.50 21.57 23.64
CA SER A 225 -14.05 22.68 22.79
C SER A 225 -13.67 22.22 21.38
N GLN A 226 -12.98 21.09 21.24
CA GLN A 226 -12.59 20.56 19.93
C GLN A 226 -13.81 20.03 19.15
N ILE A 227 -14.76 19.37 19.82
CA ILE A 227 -16.02 18.94 19.20
C ILE A 227 -16.81 20.17 18.73
N GLN A 228 -16.91 21.20 19.56
CA GLN A 228 -17.62 22.43 19.25
C GLN A 228 -16.96 23.19 18.08
N ARG A 229 -15.63 23.16 17.96
CA ARG A 229 -14.92 23.71 16.80
C ARG A 229 -15.34 23.01 15.52
N ILE A 230 -15.34 21.67 15.50
CA ILE A 230 -15.81 20.88 14.34
C ILE A 230 -17.26 21.21 14.01
N GLU A 231 -18.12 21.32 15.02
CA GLU A 231 -19.53 21.71 14.85
C GLU A 231 -19.68 23.06 14.17
N GLN A 232 -19.07 24.10 14.74
CA GLN A 232 -19.22 25.48 14.29
C GLN A 232 -18.59 25.71 12.92
N ASP A 233 -17.38 25.19 12.69
CA ASP A 233 -16.67 25.41 11.43
C ASP A 233 -17.29 24.57 10.30
N SER A 234 -17.79 23.37 10.59
CA SER A 234 -18.56 22.60 9.59
C SER A 234 -19.88 23.31 9.22
N ASP A 235 -20.58 23.88 10.20
CA ASP A 235 -21.83 24.62 9.96
C ASP A 235 -21.57 25.87 9.10
N LYS A 236 -20.47 26.59 9.36
CA LYS A 236 -20.03 27.72 8.51
C LYS A 236 -19.68 27.28 7.08
N ILE A 237 -18.97 26.17 6.92
CA ILE A 237 -18.59 25.64 5.59
C ILE A 237 -19.84 25.26 4.79
N LEU A 238 -20.82 24.64 5.44
CA LEU A 238 -22.00 24.08 4.79
C LEU A 238 -23.12 25.12 4.59
N GLY A 239 -23.19 26.15 5.44
CA GLY A 239 -24.20 27.21 5.36
C GLY A 239 -25.63 26.67 5.27
N GLU A 240 -26.38 27.13 4.29
CA GLU A 240 -27.78 26.71 4.07
C GLU A 240 -27.93 25.40 3.26
N TYR A 241 -26.85 24.62 3.10
CA TYR A 241 -26.92 23.36 2.36
C TYR A 241 -27.96 22.42 2.96
N LYS A 242 -28.79 21.81 2.09
CA LYS A 242 -29.96 20.99 2.49
C LYS A 242 -29.65 19.91 3.53
N ASN A 243 -28.47 19.30 3.43
CA ASN A 243 -28.04 18.22 4.33
C ASN A 243 -27.06 18.68 5.43
N ALA A 244 -26.83 19.99 5.60
CA ALA A 244 -25.84 20.56 6.52
C ALA A 244 -25.97 19.98 7.92
N LYS A 245 -27.17 20.08 8.52
CA LYS A 245 -27.45 19.58 9.88
C LYS A 245 -27.11 18.10 10.08
N THR A 246 -27.34 17.26 9.07
CA THR A 246 -27.03 15.83 9.13
C THR A 246 -25.53 15.60 9.04
N ILE A 247 -24.85 16.29 8.14
CA ILE A 247 -23.39 16.22 7.97
C ILE A 247 -22.70 16.68 9.25
N VAL A 248 -23.00 17.89 9.74
CA VAL A 248 -22.45 18.43 10.99
C VAL A 248 -22.63 17.43 12.13
N ARG A 249 -23.86 16.93 12.34
CA ARG A 249 -24.15 15.95 13.39
C ARG A 249 -23.30 14.67 13.26
N ASN A 250 -23.10 14.17 12.05
CA ASN A 250 -22.28 12.98 11.82
C ASN A 250 -20.81 13.27 12.15
N LEU A 251 -20.28 14.42 11.69
CA LEU A 251 -18.91 14.81 11.96
C LEU A 251 -18.65 14.96 13.46
N SER A 252 -19.54 15.62 14.20
CA SER A 252 -19.40 15.82 15.66
C SER A 252 -19.52 14.53 16.45
N LYS A 253 -20.44 13.64 16.05
CA LYS A 253 -20.57 12.32 16.68
C LYS A 253 -19.31 11.48 16.48
N SER A 254 -18.76 11.47 15.28
CA SER A 254 -17.51 10.77 14.99
C SER A 254 -16.33 11.40 15.73
N ALA A 255 -16.22 12.73 15.75
CA ALA A 255 -15.22 13.44 16.53
C ALA A 255 -15.27 13.06 18.01
N LYS A 256 -16.47 13.03 18.61
CA LYS A 256 -16.67 12.60 19.99
C LYS A 256 -16.13 11.18 20.25
N LYS A 257 -16.27 10.25 19.29
CA LYS A 257 -15.68 8.91 19.43
C LYS A 257 -14.16 8.95 19.31
N ILE A 258 -13.61 9.74 18.38
CA ILE A 258 -12.17 9.81 18.15
C ILE A 258 -11.42 10.42 19.34
N ILE A 259 -11.95 11.46 20.00
CA ILE A 259 -11.30 12.11 21.15
C ILE A 259 -11.95 11.86 22.52
N GLY A 260 -13.05 11.11 22.58
CA GLY A 260 -13.72 10.76 23.85
C GLY A 260 -12.88 9.84 24.75
N THR A 261 -13.32 9.54 25.96
CA THR A 261 -12.49 8.86 26.98
C THR A 261 -12.51 7.32 26.93
N HIS A 262 -13.36 6.68 26.12
CA HIS A 262 -13.65 5.25 26.24
C HIS A 262 -13.19 4.37 25.06
N GLU A 263 -12.56 4.96 24.04
CA GLU A 263 -12.14 4.22 22.85
C GLU A 263 -10.64 3.92 22.92
N ASP A 264 -10.23 2.72 22.48
CA ASP A 264 -8.82 2.38 22.29
C ASP A 264 -8.23 3.07 21.05
N ALA A 265 -6.90 3.03 20.90
CA ALA A 265 -6.20 3.76 19.84
C ALA A 265 -6.59 3.30 18.42
N ASP A 266 -6.78 1.99 18.21
CA ASP A 266 -7.17 1.44 16.90
C ASP A 266 -8.62 1.83 16.57
N SER A 267 -9.52 1.74 17.54
CA SER A 267 -10.91 2.17 17.39
C SER A 267 -11.00 3.65 16.99
N ARG A 268 -10.23 4.53 17.63
CA ARG A 268 -10.15 5.97 17.24
C ARG A 268 -9.64 6.16 15.82
N THR A 269 -8.58 5.43 15.46
CA THR A 269 -7.95 5.48 14.13
C THR A 269 -8.93 5.05 13.05
N ASN A 270 -9.64 3.95 13.26
CA ASN A 270 -10.67 3.46 12.35
C ASN A 270 -11.84 4.45 12.25
N GLN A 271 -12.29 5.06 13.35
CA GLN A 271 -13.33 6.11 13.30
C GLN A 271 -12.88 7.33 12.49
N PHE A 272 -11.61 7.73 12.60
CA PHE A 272 -11.07 8.82 11.79
C PHE A 272 -10.98 8.47 10.29
N ILE A 273 -10.63 7.24 9.96
CA ILE A 273 -10.64 6.77 8.57
C ILE A 273 -12.07 6.79 8.03
N GLU A 274 -13.04 6.27 8.78
CA GLU A 274 -14.44 6.21 8.37
C GLU A 274 -15.07 7.60 8.17
N ILE A 275 -14.78 8.58 9.04
CA ILE A 275 -15.29 9.95 8.85
C ILE A 275 -14.69 10.61 7.59
N CYS A 276 -13.41 10.37 7.26
CA CYS A 276 -12.82 10.86 6.02
C CYS A 276 -13.47 10.21 4.79
N ARG A 277 -13.69 8.89 4.82
CA ARG A 277 -14.42 8.16 3.77
C ARG A 277 -15.86 8.66 3.61
N TYR A 278 -16.54 8.97 4.72
CA TYR A 278 -17.87 9.55 4.69
C TYR A 278 -17.88 10.89 3.98
N VAL A 279 -16.94 11.79 4.29
CA VAL A 279 -16.84 13.10 3.61
C VAL A 279 -16.59 12.90 2.11
N GLN A 280 -15.61 12.07 1.74
CA GLN A 280 -15.26 11.84 0.33
C GLN A 280 -16.39 11.21 -0.49
N SER A 281 -17.23 10.36 0.12
CA SER A 281 -18.22 9.56 -0.62
C SER A 281 -19.67 10.05 -0.50
N LYS A 282 -20.01 10.81 0.56
CA LYS A 282 -21.41 11.20 0.86
C LYS A 282 -21.64 12.71 0.87
N VAL A 283 -20.59 13.52 0.94
CA VAL A 283 -20.70 14.99 0.91
C VAL A 283 -20.49 15.49 -0.51
N ASP A 284 -21.19 16.56 -0.88
CA ASP A 284 -21.05 17.20 -2.17
C ASP A 284 -19.59 17.65 -2.40
N PRO A 285 -19.00 17.38 -3.58
CA PRO A 285 -17.60 17.72 -3.90
C PRO A 285 -17.19 19.15 -3.58
N SER A 286 -18.11 20.12 -3.67
CA SER A 286 -17.85 21.53 -3.36
C SER A 286 -17.45 21.79 -1.91
N PHE A 287 -17.79 20.89 -0.97
CA PHE A 287 -17.45 21.02 0.46
C PHE A 287 -16.36 20.05 0.92
N GLN A 288 -16.01 19.04 0.10
CA GLN A 288 -15.10 17.95 0.52
C GLN A 288 -13.74 18.47 0.96
N GLU A 289 -13.11 19.36 0.17
CA GLU A 289 -11.81 19.93 0.51
C GLU A 289 -11.84 20.65 1.86
N SER A 290 -12.79 21.57 2.04
CA SER A 290 -12.89 22.37 3.26
C SER A 290 -13.11 21.51 4.50
N LEU A 291 -13.95 20.48 4.41
CA LEU A 291 -14.23 19.57 5.52
C LEU A 291 -13.05 18.63 5.81
N LEU A 292 -12.39 18.08 4.80
CA LEU A 292 -11.20 17.23 4.99
C LEU A 292 -10.02 18.03 5.56
N ASN A 293 -9.87 19.29 5.14
CA ASN A 293 -8.90 20.22 5.71
C ASN A 293 -9.23 20.56 7.16
N LEU A 294 -10.51 20.82 7.49
CA LEU A 294 -10.95 21.05 8.87
C LEU A 294 -10.62 19.86 9.77
N LEU A 295 -10.90 18.63 9.32
CA LEU A 295 -10.54 17.41 10.04
C LEU A 295 -9.03 17.30 10.21
N SER A 296 -8.25 17.43 9.13
CA SER A 296 -6.79 17.36 9.23
C SER A 296 -6.22 18.37 10.22
N VAL A 297 -6.63 19.64 10.16
CA VAL A 297 -6.15 20.69 11.07
C VAL A 297 -6.58 20.42 12.51
N THR A 298 -7.82 20.02 12.74
CA THR A 298 -8.34 19.81 14.10
C THR A 298 -7.63 18.65 14.80
N PHE A 299 -7.33 17.57 14.08
CA PHE A 299 -6.69 16.38 14.65
C PHE A 299 -5.16 16.39 14.56
N THR A 300 -4.54 17.43 13.98
CA THR A 300 -3.07 17.62 13.95
C THR A 300 -2.59 18.79 14.81
N SER A 301 -3.47 19.73 15.14
CA SER A 301 -3.13 20.91 15.94
C SER A 301 -2.92 20.54 17.40
N SER A 302 -1.66 20.34 17.79
CA SER A 302 -1.23 20.19 19.20
C SER A 302 -1.25 21.51 19.97
N GLU A 303 -1.47 22.65 19.30
CA GLU A 303 -1.72 23.93 19.96
C GLU A 303 -3.18 23.97 20.42
N VAL A 304 -3.38 23.67 21.70
CA VAL A 304 -4.59 24.06 22.42
C VAL A 304 -4.51 25.59 22.58
N PRO A 305 -5.42 26.39 21.99
CA PRO A 305 -5.52 27.79 22.39
C PRO A 305 -5.93 27.79 23.87
N LEU A 306 -5.06 28.33 24.72
CA LEU A 306 -5.40 28.66 26.12
C LEU A 306 -6.53 29.68 26.17
#